data_AF-A0A964NY61-F1
#
_entry.id   AF-A0A964NY61-F1
#
_cell.length_a   1.000
_cell.length_b   1.000
_cell.length_c   1.000
_cell.angle_alpha   90.00
_cell.angle_beta   90.00
_cell.angle_gamma   90.00
#
_symmetry.space_group_name_H-M   'P 1'
#
loop_
_entity.id
_entity.type
_entity.pdbx_description
1 polymer ?
#
loop_
_entity_poly.entity_id
_entity_poly.type
_entity_poly.pdbx_seq_one_letter_code
_entity_poly.pdbx_strand_id
1 'polypeptide(L)'
;MSPAVIKKTLLDMAYPYWEAEAEIARRFYATATKAGHIHYLRAQLWKELHPVDGYFNGLHRELANLVEMFPQVEKGVDRRHFHFLMMQLTQEFNHYVVLADILEFLLGRKIAATDTIQLSEEKKLGDLRRRLVESGSPLDRAAVGLTEGGGARLFREGAKLTGSRLNKMTAKAMQVIYDDEKDHYDEMAREAAGLIKRAADLARMQESVRAVSMQRVAMRNEMFGYPMNDMQISQCLAAKAKRRRT
;
A
#
# COMPACT_ATOMS: atom_id res chain seq x y z
N MET A 1 -5.46 24.29 14.90
CA MET A 1 -5.98 22.92 15.19
C MET A 1 -4.89 22.16 15.93
N SER A 2 -5.24 21.30 16.90
CA SER A 2 -4.23 20.45 17.57
C SER A 2 -3.73 19.33 16.63
N PRO A 3 -2.51 18.79 16.83
CA PRO A 3 -2.01 17.66 16.05
C PRO A 3 -2.94 16.44 16.07
N ALA A 4 -3.60 16.16 17.20
CA ALA A 4 -4.57 15.08 17.31
C ALA A 4 -5.79 15.29 16.40
N VAL A 5 -6.31 16.52 16.31
CA VAL A 5 -7.42 16.85 15.41
C VAL A 5 -6.98 16.73 13.95
N ILE A 6 -5.79 17.22 13.60
CA ILE A 6 -5.23 17.12 12.25
C ILE A 6 -5.08 15.67 11.83
N LYS A 7 -4.44 14.83 12.67
CA LYS A 7 -4.29 13.40 12.44
C LYS A 7 -5.63 12.74 12.15
N LYS A 8 -6.64 12.99 13.01
CA LYS A 8 -7.99 12.45 12.81
C LYS A 8 -8.60 12.92 11.48
N THR A 9 -8.45 14.20 11.12
CA THR A 9 -8.92 14.74 9.83
C THR A 9 -8.29 14.02 8.64
N LEU A 10 -6.98 13.75 8.67
CA LEU A 10 -6.29 13.04 7.59
C LEU A 10 -6.78 11.59 7.48
N LEU A 11 -6.90 10.88 8.60
CA LEU A 11 -7.41 9.51 8.63
C LEU A 11 -8.86 9.42 8.14
N ASP A 12 -9.73 10.32 8.60
CA ASP A 12 -11.14 10.35 8.19
C ASP A 12 -11.31 10.64 6.70
N MET A 13 -10.36 11.39 6.11
CA MET A 13 -10.36 11.69 4.68
C MET A 13 -9.84 10.53 3.83
N ALA A 14 -8.83 9.79 4.29
CA ALA A 14 -8.29 8.64 3.58
C ALA A 14 -9.20 7.40 3.68
N TYR A 15 -9.93 7.28 4.78
CA TYR A 15 -10.76 6.12 5.11
C TYR A 15 -11.72 5.64 3.99
N PRO A 16 -12.47 6.51 3.28
CA PRO A 16 -13.37 6.07 2.21
C PRO A 16 -12.65 5.35 1.08
N TYR A 17 -11.43 5.79 0.74
CA TYR A 17 -10.62 5.16 -0.30
C TYR A 17 -10.13 3.78 0.12
N TRP A 18 -9.68 3.65 1.37
CA TRP A 18 -9.28 2.35 1.92
C TRP A 18 -10.44 1.36 1.94
N GLU A 19 -11.65 1.82 2.28
CA GLU A 19 -12.85 0.99 2.23
C GLU A 19 -13.31 0.66 0.80
N ALA A 20 -13.00 1.52 -0.18
CA ALA A 20 -13.19 1.21 -1.60
C ALA A 20 -12.19 0.15 -2.08
N GLU A 21 -10.91 0.21 -1.69
CA GLU A 21 -9.93 -0.87 -1.95
C GLU A 21 -10.43 -2.21 -1.37
N ALA A 22 -10.99 -2.21 -0.15
CA ALA A 22 -11.62 -3.41 0.42
C ALA A 22 -12.86 -3.90 -0.35
N GLU A 23 -13.68 -3.00 -0.87
CA GLU A 23 -14.85 -3.38 -1.67
C GLU A 23 -14.46 -4.02 -2.99
N ILE A 24 -13.45 -3.47 -3.67
CA ILE A 24 -12.85 -4.06 -4.87
C ILE A 24 -12.39 -5.49 -4.57
N ALA A 25 -11.64 -5.67 -3.48
CA ALA A 25 -11.14 -6.99 -3.06
C ALA A 25 -12.29 -7.98 -2.79
N ARG A 26 -13.32 -7.56 -2.04
CA ARG A 26 -14.48 -8.40 -1.75
C ARG A 26 -15.18 -8.87 -3.01
N ARG A 27 -15.43 -7.96 -3.95
CA ARG A 27 -16.09 -8.28 -5.21
C ARG A 27 -15.27 -9.21 -6.08
N PHE A 28 -13.95 -8.99 -6.14
CA PHE A 28 -13.04 -9.90 -6.81
C PHE A 28 -13.09 -11.29 -6.22
N TYR A 29 -12.85 -11.45 -4.92
CA TYR A 29 -12.80 -12.78 -4.30
C TYR A 29 -14.14 -13.53 -4.35
N ALA A 30 -15.27 -12.83 -4.41
CA ALA A 30 -16.58 -13.45 -4.57
C ALA A 30 -16.73 -14.23 -5.89
N THR A 31 -16.01 -13.83 -6.95
CA THR A 31 -16.13 -14.42 -8.29
C THR A 31 -14.77 -14.81 -8.89
N ALA A 32 -13.71 -14.84 -8.06
CA ALA A 32 -12.35 -15.01 -8.53
C ALA A 32 -12.14 -16.36 -9.22
N THR A 33 -11.53 -16.31 -10.40
CA THR A 33 -11.08 -17.49 -11.14
C THR A 33 -9.59 -17.72 -10.92
N LYS A 34 -9.10 -18.92 -11.26
CA LYS A 34 -7.65 -19.23 -11.27
C LYS A 34 -6.87 -18.18 -12.09
N ALA A 35 -7.38 -17.80 -13.26
CA ALA A 35 -6.77 -16.81 -14.12
C ALA A 35 -6.75 -15.41 -13.49
N GLY A 36 -7.85 -15.02 -12.81
CA GLY A 36 -7.91 -13.78 -12.04
C GLY A 36 -6.88 -13.74 -10.91
N HIS A 37 -6.73 -14.85 -10.17
CA HIS A 37 -5.69 -14.98 -9.14
C HIS A 37 -4.28 -14.81 -9.72
N ILE A 38 -3.99 -15.51 -10.82
CA ILE A 38 -2.70 -15.36 -11.51
C ILE A 38 -2.48 -13.91 -11.92
N HIS A 39 -3.46 -13.26 -12.55
CA HIS A 39 -3.33 -11.87 -13.00
C HIS A 39 -2.97 -10.92 -11.86
N TYR A 40 -3.74 -10.91 -10.76
CA TYR A 40 -3.46 -9.96 -9.68
C TYR A 40 -2.16 -10.29 -8.95
N LEU A 41 -1.82 -11.57 -8.76
CA LEU A 41 -0.58 -11.96 -8.08
C LEU A 41 0.65 -11.52 -8.89
N ARG A 42 0.62 -11.66 -10.21
CA ARG A 42 1.68 -11.16 -11.10
C ARG A 42 1.87 -9.65 -10.94
N ALA A 43 0.78 -8.90 -10.81
CA ALA A 43 0.83 -7.45 -10.60
C ALA A 43 1.26 -7.08 -9.16
N GLN A 44 0.77 -7.77 -8.13
CA GLN A 44 1.15 -7.49 -6.74
C GLN A 44 2.63 -7.80 -6.49
N LEU A 45 3.14 -8.91 -7.00
CA LEU A 45 4.57 -9.26 -6.89
C LEU A 45 5.47 -8.26 -7.60
N TRP A 46 5.01 -7.67 -8.72
CA TRP A 46 5.74 -6.58 -9.35
C TRP A 46 5.95 -5.42 -8.38
N LYS A 47 4.92 -5.07 -7.60
CA LYS A 47 4.99 -3.98 -6.61
C LYS A 47 5.94 -4.28 -5.46
N GLU A 48 5.94 -5.50 -4.93
CA GLU A 48 6.86 -5.85 -3.83
C GLU A 48 8.33 -5.79 -4.29
N LEU A 49 8.60 -6.16 -5.55
CA LEU A 49 9.96 -6.21 -6.08
C LEU A 49 10.50 -4.86 -6.55
N HIS A 50 9.65 -4.00 -7.11
CA HIS A 50 10.10 -2.82 -7.85
C HIS A 50 9.95 -1.54 -7.04
N PRO A 51 10.89 -0.59 -7.22
CA PRO A 51 10.86 0.69 -6.52
C PRO A 51 9.57 1.47 -6.74
N VAL A 52 8.98 1.91 -5.63
CA VAL A 52 8.20 3.15 -5.62
C VAL A 52 9.12 4.23 -5.09
N ASP A 53 9.48 5.21 -5.92
CA ASP A 53 10.40 6.25 -5.50
C ASP A 53 9.80 7.13 -4.38
N GLY A 54 10.52 7.19 -3.26
CA GLY A 54 10.39 8.24 -2.24
C GLY A 54 10.02 7.85 -0.81
N TYR A 55 9.85 6.57 -0.50
CA TYR A 55 9.82 6.10 0.89
C TYR A 55 10.45 4.70 1.03
N PHE A 56 9.85 3.65 0.45
CA PHE A 56 10.46 2.33 0.29
C PHE A 56 10.74 2.06 -1.19
N ASN A 57 11.99 2.19 -1.61
CA ASN A 57 12.38 2.25 -3.02
C ASN A 57 12.57 0.85 -3.63
N GLY A 58 11.75 -0.12 -3.23
CA GLY A 58 11.82 -1.51 -3.68
C GLY A 58 12.93 -2.29 -3.00
N LEU A 59 12.69 -3.59 -2.78
CA LEU A 59 13.53 -4.47 -1.96
C LEU A 59 15.02 -4.40 -2.27
N HIS A 60 15.39 -4.37 -3.56
CA HIS A 60 16.79 -4.27 -4.00
C HIS A 60 17.47 -2.99 -3.51
N ARG A 61 16.80 -1.83 -3.63
CA ARG A 61 17.42 -0.54 -3.32
C ARG A 61 17.52 -0.33 -1.82
N GLU A 62 16.52 -0.79 -1.06
CA GLU A 62 16.58 -0.73 0.40
C GLU A 62 17.65 -1.66 0.97
N LEU A 63 17.85 -2.82 0.37
CA LEU A 63 19.00 -3.68 0.71
C LEU A 63 20.34 -2.97 0.40
N ALA A 64 20.48 -2.35 -0.78
CA ALA A 64 21.69 -1.60 -1.12
C ALA A 64 21.95 -0.45 -0.15
N ASN A 65 20.92 0.33 0.18
CA ASN A 65 21.00 1.42 1.16
C ASN A 65 21.45 0.92 2.54
N LEU A 66 20.91 -0.21 3.01
CA LEU A 66 21.32 -0.82 4.28
C LEU A 66 22.78 -1.24 4.28
N VAL A 67 23.26 -1.84 3.17
CA VAL A 67 24.67 -2.21 3.01
C VAL A 67 25.58 -0.97 3.05
N GLU A 68 25.20 0.11 2.35
CA GLU A 68 25.95 1.37 2.36
C GLU A 68 25.94 2.08 3.72
N MET A 69 24.84 1.97 4.47
CA MET A 69 24.68 2.58 5.79
C MET A 69 25.43 1.81 6.90
N PHE A 70 25.61 0.50 6.75
CA PHE A 70 26.19 -0.36 7.78
C PHE A 70 27.54 0.14 8.36
N PRO A 71 28.51 0.64 7.57
CA PRO A 71 29.76 1.19 8.10
C PRO A 71 29.59 2.43 9.01
N GLN A 72 28.43 3.09 9.01
CA GLN A 72 28.12 4.27 9.81
C GLN A 72 27.38 3.94 11.11
N VAL A 73 26.94 2.69 11.32
CA VAL A 73 26.22 2.24 12.52
C VAL A 73 27.04 2.46 13.80
N GLU A 74 28.38 2.36 13.71
CA GLU A 74 29.29 2.60 14.82
C GLU A 74 29.82 4.05 14.88
N LYS A 75 29.44 4.91 13.92
CA LYS A 75 30.01 6.25 13.73
C LYS A 75 29.02 7.39 13.89
N GLY A 76 27.71 7.14 13.80
CA GLY A 76 26.72 8.20 13.96
C GLY A 76 25.28 7.86 13.56
N VAL A 77 25.04 6.73 12.88
CA VAL A 77 23.66 6.27 12.62
C VAL A 77 23.07 5.72 13.92
N ASP A 78 21.83 6.09 14.24
CA ASP A 78 21.10 5.48 15.34
C ASP A 78 20.88 3.99 15.06
N ARG A 79 21.45 3.12 15.89
CA ARG A 79 21.34 1.66 15.76
C ARG A 79 19.89 1.19 15.81
N ARG A 80 18.98 1.91 16.49
CA ARG A 80 17.55 1.59 16.52
C ARG A 80 16.89 1.88 15.18
N HIS A 81 17.26 2.98 14.54
CA HIS A 81 16.80 3.31 13.19
C HIS A 81 17.32 2.28 12.18
N PHE A 82 18.59 1.90 12.25
CA PHE A 82 19.15 0.86 11.38
C PHE A 82 18.42 -0.48 11.57
N HIS A 83 18.20 -0.91 12.82
CA HIS A 83 17.45 -2.13 13.12
C HIS A 83 16.01 -2.08 12.59
N PHE A 84 15.34 -0.93 12.70
CA PHE A 84 14.01 -0.72 12.12
C PHE A 84 14.00 -0.92 10.60
N LEU A 85 14.96 -0.34 9.87
CA LEU A 85 15.07 -0.50 8.42
C LEU A 85 15.31 -1.97 8.01
N MET A 86 16.11 -2.73 8.78
CA MET A 86 16.29 -4.17 8.53
C MET A 86 15.00 -4.96 8.74
N MET A 87 14.24 -4.63 9.78
CA MET A 87 12.95 -5.26 10.06
C MET A 87 11.96 -5.00 8.93
N GLN A 88 11.85 -3.75 8.46
CA GLN A 88 11.01 -3.41 7.31
C GLN A 88 11.43 -4.19 6.06
N LEU A 89 12.72 -4.23 5.72
CA LEU A 89 13.20 -5.00 4.56
C LEU A 89 12.82 -6.48 4.67
N THR A 90 12.93 -7.06 5.86
CA THR A 90 12.58 -8.47 6.10
C THR A 90 11.08 -8.71 5.96
N GLN A 91 10.24 -7.81 6.49
CA GLN A 91 8.78 -7.89 6.35
C GLN A 91 8.36 -7.81 4.88
N GLU A 92 8.85 -6.80 4.16
CA GLU A 92 8.54 -6.60 2.74
C GLU A 92 9.02 -7.78 1.88
N PHE A 93 10.20 -8.33 2.17
CA PHE A 93 10.69 -9.54 1.48
C PHE A 93 9.82 -10.75 1.80
N ASN A 94 9.34 -10.87 3.03
CA ASN A 94 8.42 -11.93 3.42
C ASN A 94 7.05 -11.79 2.73
N HIS A 95 6.55 -10.56 2.51
CA HIS A 95 5.34 -10.31 1.73
C HIS A 95 5.48 -10.84 0.29
N TYR A 96 6.62 -10.56 -0.34
CA TYR A 96 6.97 -11.15 -1.63
C TYR A 96 6.97 -12.69 -1.58
N VAL A 97 7.63 -13.31 -0.60
CA VAL A 97 7.71 -14.77 -0.47
C VAL A 97 6.33 -15.42 -0.36
N VAL A 98 5.49 -14.95 0.56
CA VAL A 98 4.18 -15.58 0.80
C VAL A 98 3.23 -15.44 -0.40
N LEU A 99 3.36 -14.36 -1.19
CA LEU A 99 2.59 -14.17 -2.41
C LEU A 99 3.16 -14.99 -3.58
N ALA A 100 4.50 -15.11 -3.67
CA ALA A 100 5.19 -15.90 -4.67
C ALA A 100 4.80 -17.37 -4.55
N ASP A 101 4.75 -17.91 -3.33
CA ASP A 101 4.32 -19.29 -3.06
C ASP A 101 2.92 -19.60 -3.63
N ILE A 102 1.99 -18.64 -3.58
CA ILE A 102 0.65 -18.79 -4.15
C ILE A 102 0.71 -18.81 -5.67
N LEU A 103 1.48 -17.90 -6.28
CA LEU A 103 1.63 -17.86 -7.72
C LEU A 103 2.32 -19.13 -8.25
N GLU A 104 3.35 -19.62 -7.58
CA GLU A 104 4.03 -20.88 -7.91
C GLU A 104 3.09 -22.07 -7.82
N PHE A 105 2.25 -22.13 -6.79
CA PHE A 105 1.21 -23.16 -6.67
C PHE A 105 0.23 -23.12 -7.84
N LEU A 106 -0.16 -21.94 -8.32
CA LEU A 106 -1.07 -21.77 -9.45
C LEU A 106 -0.42 -22.13 -10.79
N LEU A 107 0.86 -21.81 -10.96
CA LEU A 107 1.63 -22.07 -12.19
C LEU A 107 2.15 -23.51 -12.26
N GLY A 108 2.31 -24.19 -11.13
CA GLY A 108 2.92 -25.52 -11.07
C GLY A 108 4.43 -25.50 -11.31
N ARG A 109 5.08 -24.33 -11.17
CA ARG A 109 6.51 -24.13 -11.36
C ARG A 109 7.00 -22.94 -10.54
N LYS A 110 8.32 -22.82 -10.39
CA LYS A 110 8.96 -21.62 -9.84
C LYS A 110 8.67 -20.39 -10.71
N ILE A 111 8.51 -19.23 -10.06
CA ILE A 111 8.32 -17.96 -10.76
C ILE A 111 9.62 -17.46 -11.39
N ALA A 112 9.51 -16.77 -12.51
CA ALA A 112 10.59 -16.05 -13.17
C ALA A 112 10.30 -14.54 -13.17
N ALA A 113 11.30 -13.70 -13.43
CA ALA A 113 11.13 -12.24 -13.48
C ALA A 113 10.01 -11.81 -14.46
N THR A 114 9.91 -12.49 -15.60
CA THR A 114 8.88 -12.29 -16.63
C THR A 114 7.47 -12.67 -16.20
N ASP A 115 7.30 -13.30 -15.03
CA ASP A 115 5.99 -13.55 -14.46
C ASP A 115 5.40 -12.30 -13.80
N THR A 116 6.21 -11.34 -13.38
CA THR A 116 5.69 -10.09 -12.80
C THR A 116 5.33 -9.08 -13.89
N ILE A 117 4.30 -8.27 -13.66
CA ILE A 117 3.81 -7.29 -14.64
C ILE A 117 3.56 -5.94 -13.99
N GLN A 118 4.01 -4.86 -14.63
CA GLN A 118 3.58 -3.51 -14.26
C GLN A 118 2.27 -3.19 -15.01
N LEU A 119 1.23 -2.85 -14.25
CA LEU A 119 -0.04 -2.41 -14.83
C LEU A 119 -0.06 -0.89 -15.06
N SER A 120 -1.00 -0.42 -15.87
CA SER A 120 -1.00 0.98 -16.33
C SER A 120 -1.31 1.97 -15.20
N GLU A 121 -2.27 1.64 -14.34
CA GLU A 121 -2.64 2.44 -13.18
C GLU A 121 -1.60 2.35 -12.06
N GLU A 122 -0.85 1.23 -11.98
CA GLU A 122 0.32 1.12 -11.11
C GLU A 122 1.44 2.07 -11.57
N LYS A 123 1.71 2.13 -12.88
CA LYS A 123 2.67 3.10 -13.42
C LYS A 123 2.25 4.53 -13.13
N LYS A 124 0.97 4.88 -13.34
CA LYS A 124 0.43 6.22 -13.03
C LYS A 124 0.58 6.55 -11.53
N LEU A 125 0.35 5.58 -10.65
CA LEU A 125 0.57 5.74 -9.21
C LEU A 125 2.03 6.01 -8.88
N GLY A 126 2.95 5.22 -9.45
CA GLY A 126 4.39 5.42 -9.30
C GLY A 126 4.85 6.80 -9.77
N ASP A 127 4.41 7.22 -10.96
CA ASP A 127 4.72 8.54 -11.52
C ASP A 127 4.17 9.69 -10.65
N LEU A 128 2.96 9.54 -10.09
CA LEU A 128 2.38 10.52 -9.17
C LEU A 128 3.19 10.64 -7.88
N ARG A 129 3.54 9.51 -7.25
CA ARG A 129 4.32 9.50 -6.01
C ARG A 129 5.71 10.09 -6.22
N ARG A 130 6.37 9.75 -7.31
CA ARG A 130 7.67 10.32 -7.72
C ARG A 130 7.60 11.84 -7.81
N ARG A 131 6.61 12.38 -8.55
CA ARG A 131 6.43 13.85 -8.67
C ARG A 131 6.22 14.53 -7.31
N LEU A 132 5.46 13.90 -6.41
CA LEU A 132 5.22 14.44 -5.07
C LEU A 132 6.48 14.42 -4.21
N VAL A 133 7.29 13.37 -4.30
CA VAL A 133 8.54 13.26 -3.55
C VAL A 133 9.60 14.22 -4.08
N GLU A 134 9.72 14.34 -5.40
CA GLU A 134 10.67 15.21 -6.10
C GLU A 134 10.31 16.70 -5.98
N SER A 135 9.11 17.05 -5.52
CA SER A 135 8.71 18.45 -5.28
C SER A 135 9.53 19.13 -4.17
N GLY A 136 10.26 18.35 -3.37
CA GLY A 136 11.02 18.82 -2.22
C GLY A 136 10.16 19.19 -1.01
N SER A 137 8.83 19.04 -1.09
CA SER A 137 7.90 19.34 0.00
C SER A 137 7.83 18.20 1.02
N PRO A 138 8.15 18.45 2.30
CA PRO A 138 7.96 17.45 3.36
C PRO A 138 6.51 17.01 3.49
N LEU A 139 5.55 17.90 3.20
CA LEU A 139 4.11 17.58 3.22
C LEU A 139 3.74 16.57 2.14
N ASP A 140 4.30 16.71 0.95
CA ASP A 140 3.97 15.84 -0.19
C ASP A 140 4.56 14.44 0.03
N ARG A 141 5.79 14.37 0.56
CA ARG A 141 6.40 13.10 0.97
C ARG A 141 5.60 12.40 2.07
N ALA A 142 5.18 13.14 3.10
CA ALA A 142 4.35 12.57 4.16
C ALA A 142 2.96 12.13 3.67
N ALA A 143 2.39 12.80 2.64
CA ALA A 143 1.17 12.35 2.00
C ALA A 143 1.34 11.00 1.28
N VAL A 144 2.49 10.78 0.63
CA VAL A 144 2.83 9.49 0.01
C VAL A 144 2.91 8.39 1.06
N GLY A 145 3.65 8.61 2.16
CA GLY A 145 3.77 7.62 3.25
C GLY A 145 2.42 7.29 3.90
N LEU A 146 1.60 8.29 4.22
CA LEU A 146 0.26 8.09 4.79
C LEU A 146 -0.66 7.22 3.92
N THR A 147 -0.47 7.24 2.61
CA THR A 147 -1.32 6.53 1.65
C THR A 147 -0.72 5.22 1.17
N GLU A 148 0.47 4.84 1.64
CA GLU A 148 1.25 3.72 1.12
C GLU A 148 0.55 2.36 1.28
N GLY A 149 0.08 2.03 2.48
CA GLY A 149 -0.55 0.75 2.78
C GLY A 149 -2.05 0.66 2.45
N GLY A 150 -2.70 1.77 2.04
CA GLY A 150 -4.17 1.78 1.85
C GLY A 150 -4.95 1.35 3.11
N GLY A 151 -4.40 1.64 4.30
CA GLY A 151 -4.94 1.21 5.59
C GLY A 151 -5.00 -0.32 5.78
N ALA A 152 -4.16 -1.07 5.06
CA ALA A 152 -4.10 -2.55 5.04
C ALA A 152 -5.43 -3.22 4.69
N ARG A 153 -6.37 -2.48 4.08
CA ARG A 153 -7.77 -2.90 3.92
C ARG A 153 -7.96 -4.04 2.94
N LEU A 154 -7.16 -4.08 1.88
CA LEU A 154 -7.11 -5.22 0.95
C LEU A 154 -6.73 -6.51 1.70
N PHE A 155 -5.63 -6.47 2.45
CA PHE A 155 -5.08 -7.62 3.16
C PHE A 155 -6.05 -8.13 4.22
N ARG A 156 -6.72 -7.21 4.94
CA ARG A 156 -7.80 -7.54 5.88
C ARG A 156 -8.92 -8.36 5.23
N GLU A 157 -9.35 -8.03 4.02
CA GLU A 157 -10.40 -8.80 3.34
C GLU A 157 -9.89 -10.15 2.83
N GLY A 158 -8.67 -10.20 2.29
CA GLY A 158 -8.04 -11.45 1.87
C GLY A 158 -7.82 -12.44 3.01
N ALA A 159 -7.48 -11.94 4.22
CA ALA A 159 -7.28 -12.76 5.42
C ALA A 159 -8.53 -13.53 5.88
N LYS A 160 -9.72 -13.11 5.42
CA LYS A 160 -11.01 -13.74 5.79
C LYS A 160 -11.39 -14.90 4.86
N LEU A 161 -10.63 -15.16 3.81
CA LEU A 161 -10.99 -16.19 2.83
C LEU A 161 -10.96 -17.58 3.46
N THR A 162 -11.93 -18.41 3.10
CA THR A 162 -12.07 -19.79 3.58
C THR A 162 -12.40 -20.73 2.42
N GLY A 163 -12.47 -22.04 2.71
CA GLY A 163 -12.84 -23.06 1.72
C GLY A 163 -11.63 -23.70 1.03
N SER A 164 -11.45 -23.41 -0.26
CA SER A 164 -10.47 -24.08 -1.13
C SER A 164 -9.03 -23.96 -0.61
N ARG A 165 -8.13 -24.84 -1.09
CA ARG A 165 -6.69 -24.73 -0.77
C ARG A 165 -6.11 -23.37 -1.16
N LEU A 166 -6.48 -22.87 -2.35
CA LEU A 166 -6.06 -21.55 -2.83
C LEU A 166 -6.53 -20.42 -1.89
N ASN A 167 -7.79 -20.46 -1.45
CA ASN A 167 -8.33 -19.46 -0.54
C ASN A 167 -7.63 -19.49 0.81
N LYS A 168 -7.34 -20.68 1.35
CA LYS A 168 -6.60 -20.83 2.61
C LYS A 168 -5.16 -20.31 2.51
N MET A 169 -4.47 -20.59 1.39
CA MET A 169 -3.13 -20.03 1.14
C MET A 169 -3.17 -18.51 1.04
N THR A 170 -4.14 -17.98 0.29
CA THR A 170 -4.36 -16.53 0.15
C THR A 170 -4.66 -15.89 1.49
N ALA A 171 -5.55 -16.46 2.30
CA ALA A 171 -5.87 -15.96 3.63
C ALA A 171 -4.64 -15.91 4.54
N LYS A 172 -3.83 -16.97 4.55
CA LYS A 172 -2.60 -17.01 5.36
C LYS A 172 -1.60 -15.91 4.94
N ALA A 173 -1.35 -15.77 3.64
CA ALA A 173 -0.46 -14.73 3.13
C ALA A 173 -0.98 -13.32 3.47
N MET A 174 -2.27 -13.08 3.24
CA MET A 174 -2.91 -11.79 3.50
C MET A 174 -2.96 -11.46 5.00
N GLN A 175 -3.06 -12.46 5.88
CA GLN A 175 -2.99 -12.27 7.34
C GLN A 175 -1.59 -11.82 7.77
N VAL A 176 -0.53 -12.43 7.24
CA VAL A 176 0.86 -12.02 7.50
C VAL A 176 1.05 -10.55 7.14
N ILE A 177 0.69 -10.19 5.91
CA ILE A 177 0.83 -8.80 5.43
C ILE A 177 -0.04 -7.84 6.25
N TYR A 178 -1.26 -8.23 6.59
CA TYR A 178 -2.13 -7.41 7.42
C TYR A 178 -1.55 -7.16 8.82
N ASP A 179 -0.97 -8.17 9.45
CA ASP A 179 -0.40 -8.03 10.79
C ASP A 179 0.82 -7.12 10.82
N ASP A 180 1.61 -7.10 9.74
CA ASP A 180 2.72 -6.16 9.57
C ASP A 180 2.21 -4.72 9.29
N GLU A 181 1.20 -4.56 8.42
CA GLU A 181 0.79 -3.23 7.90
C GLU A 181 -0.26 -2.48 8.72
N LYS A 182 -1.02 -3.17 9.59
CA LYS A 182 -2.25 -2.62 10.20
C LYS A 182 -2.06 -1.38 11.07
N ASP A 183 -0.84 -1.11 11.55
CA ASP A 183 -0.57 0.02 12.43
C ASP A 183 0.28 1.12 11.74
N HIS A 184 0.88 0.83 10.58
CA HIS A 184 1.76 1.78 9.85
C HIS A 184 1.07 3.10 9.52
N TYR A 185 -0.20 3.07 9.10
CA TYR A 185 -0.92 4.29 8.74
C TYR A 185 -1.10 5.27 9.91
N ASP A 186 -1.16 4.78 11.16
CA ASP A 186 -1.37 5.61 12.33
C ASP A 186 -0.12 6.42 12.67
N GLU A 187 1.04 5.82 12.48
CA GLU A 187 2.35 6.45 12.65
C GLU A 187 2.58 7.51 11.58
N MET A 188 2.34 7.16 10.31
CA MET A 188 2.44 8.12 9.19
C MET A 188 1.49 9.31 9.36
N ALA A 189 0.27 9.08 9.86
CA ALA A 189 -0.67 10.15 10.13
C ALA A 189 -0.20 11.07 11.28
N ARG A 190 0.48 10.51 12.27
CA ARG A 190 1.08 11.26 13.39
C ARG A 190 2.21 12.15 12.90
N GLU A 191 3.10 11.62 12.07
CA GLU A 191 4.20 12.38 11.45
C GLU A 191 3.67 13.49 10.54
N ALA A 192 2.72 13.17 9.65
CA ALA A 192 2.07 14.14 8.76
C ALA A 192 1.40 15.28 9.54
N ALA A 193 0.74 14.96 10.67
CA ALA A 193 0.13 15.97 11.52
C ALA A 193 1.16 16.89 12.20
N GLY A 194 2.36 16.40 12.49
CA GLY A 194 3.47 17.18 13.05
C GLY A 194 3.99 18.26 12.09
N LEU A 195 3.88 18.03 10.77
CA LEU A 195 4.33 18.94 9.72
C LEU A 195 3.35 20.09 9.44
N ILE A 196 2.08 19.94 9.78
CA ILE A 196 1.02 20.92 9.47
C ILE A 196 1.01 22.03 10.52
N LYS A 197 1.37 23.25 10.13
CA LYS A 197 1.41 24.42 11.02
C LYS A 197 0.28 25.40 10.77
N ARG A 198 -0.22 25.47 9.53
CA ARG A 198 -1.28 26.39 9.10
C ARG A 198 -2.29 25.73 8.17
N ALA A 199 -3.42 26.39 7.95
CA ALA A 199 -4.51 25.90 7.11
C ALA A 199 -4.06 25.57 5.67
N ALA A 200 -3.13 26.35 5.10
CA ALA A 200 -2.57 26.09 3.78
C ALA A 200 -1.81 24.75 3.70
N ASP A 201 -1.09 24.37 4.77
CA ASP A 201 -0.36 23.10 4.82
C ASP A 201 -1.33 21.93 4.87
N LEU A 202 -2.41 22.06 5.67
CA LEU A 202 -3.48 21.07 5.72
C LEU A 202 -4.15 20.91 4.35
N ALA A 203 -4.48 22.01 3.67
CA ALA A 203 -5.10 21.97 2.35
C ALA A 203 -4.22 21.23 1.33
N ARG A 204 -2.91 21.53 1.30
CA ARG A 204 -1.95 20.85 0.42
C ARG A 204 -1.80 19.36 0.74
N MET A 205 -1.73 19.01 2.02
CA MET A 205 -1.71 17.61 2.46
C MET A 205 -2.98 16.88 2.00
N GLN A 206 -4.15 17.51 2.18
CA GLN A 206 -5.43 16.92 1.79
C GLN A 206 -5.54 16.71 0.28
N GLU A 207 -5.02 17.64 -0.52
CA GLU A 207 -4.93 17.51 -1.97
C GLU A 207 -4.06 16.30 -2.37
N SER A 208 -2.85 16.22 -1.83
CA SER A 208 -1.91 15.14 -2.12
C SER A 208 -2.44 13.77 -1.72
N VAL A 209 -2.98 13.65 -0.50
CA VAL A 209 -3.58 12.40 0.00
C VAL A 209 -4.78 12.00 -0.86
N ARG A 210 -5.63 12.95 -1.27
CA ARG A 210 -6.76 12.66 -2.17
C ARG A 210 -6.29 12.13 -3.53
N ALA A 211 -5.31 12.79 -4.13
CA ALA A 211 -4.77 12.40 -5.43
C ALA A 211 -4.18 10.98 -5.39
N VAL A 212 -3.32 10.71 -4.41
CA VAL A 212 -2.70 9.38 -4.27
C VAL A 212 -3.75 8.32 -3.93
N SER A 213 -4.68 8.60 -3.02
CA SER A 213 -5.71 7.64 -2.62
C SER A 213 -6.66 7.29 -3.78
N MET A 214 -7.04 8.26 -4.61
CA MET A 214 -7.86 7.99 -5.79
C MET A 214 -7.12 7.12 -6.80
N GLN A 215 -5.86 7.45 -7.09
CA GLN A 215 -5.03 6.67 -8.01
C GLN A 215 -4.79 5.24 -7.51
N ARG A 216 -4.70 5.04 -6.18
CA ARG A 216 -4.66 3.70 -5.59
C ARG A 216 -5.93 2.91 -5.82
N VAL A 217 -7.10 3.53 -5.67
CA VAL A 217 -8.38 2.87 -5.95
C VAL A 217 -8.43 2.43 -7.41
N ALA A 218 -8.04 3.29 -8.35
CA ALA A 218 -7.95 2.94 -9.77
C ALA A 218 -6.99 1.76 -10.01
N MET A 219 -5.80 1.81 -9.42
CA MET A 219 -4.80 0.74 -9.51
C MET A 219 -5.28 -0.59 -8.93
N ARG A 220 -5.91 -0.59 -7.76
CA ARG A 220 -6.51 -1.82 -7.20
C ARG A 220 -7.61 -2.34 -8.09
N ASN A 221 -8.44 -1.47 -8.65
CA ASN A 221 -9.51 -1.87 -9.53
C ASN A 221 -8.97 -2.55 -10.79
N GLU A 222 -7.96 -1.97 -11.45
CA GLU A 222 -7.26 -2.60 -12.60
C GLU A 222 -6.63 -3.94 -12.21
N MET A 223 -5.88 -3.97 -11.11
CA MET A 223 -5.21 -5.19 -10.61
C MET A 223 -6.18 -6.36 -10.39
N PHE A 224 -7.42 -6.07 -9.98
CA PHE A 224 -8.45 -7.08 -9.77
C PHE A 224 -9.38 -7.29 -10.97
N GLY A 225 -9.05 -6.75 -12.15
CA GLY A 225 -9.81 -6.94 -13.38
C GLY A 225 -11.11 -6.14 -13.45
N TYR A 226 -11.11 -4.94 -12.86
CA TYR A 226 -12.22 -3.97 -12.85
C TYR A 226 -13.54 -4.49 -12.27
N PRO A 227 -13.56 -5.02 -11.02
CA PRO A 227 -14.79 -5.46 -10.36
C PRO A 227 -15.77 -4.33 -10.03
N MET A 228 -15.35 -3.07 -10.17
CA MET A 228 -16.18 -1.88 -10.03
C MET A 228 -16.00 -0.93 -11.21
N ASN A 229 -17.08 -0.35 -11.72
CA ASN A 229 -17.01 0.77 -12.64
C ASN A 229 -16.91 2.12 -11.89
N ASP A 230 -16.66 3.21 -12.61
CA ASP A 230 -16.47 4.55 -12.03
C ASP A 230 -17.67 5.04 -11.20
N MET A 231 -18.88 4.72 -11.64
CA MET A 231 -20.10 5.05 -10.91
C MET A 231 -20.15 4.31 -9.57
N GLN A 232 -19.85 3.00 -9.57
CA GLN A 232 -19.82 2.19 -8.36
C GLN A 232 -18.72 2.64 -7.40
N ILE A 233 -17.54 3.03 -7.91
CA ILE A 233 -16.46 3.61 -7.10
C ILE A 233 -16.94 4.90 -6.45
N SER A 234 -17.49 5.82 -7.23
CA SER A 234 -18.00 7.11 -6.74
C SER A 234 -19.07 6.94 -5.66
N GLN A 235 -20.03 6.05 -5.89
CA GLN A 235 -21.08 5.70 -4.92
C GLN A 235 -20.50 5.09 -3.63
N CYS A 236 -19.52 4.20 -3.75
CA CYS A 236 -18.83 3.60 -2.61
C CYS A 236 -18.11 4.67 -1.77
N LEU A 237 -17.33 5.54 -2.41
CA LEU A 237 -16.62 6.63 -1.74
C LEU A 237 -17.59 7.56 -1.00
N ALA A 238 -18.69 7.97 -1.64
CA ALA A 238 -19.70 8.83 -1.03
C ALA A 238 -20.38 8.16 0.19
N ALA A 239 -20.76 6.89 0.07
CA ALA A 239 -21.38 6.14 1.15
C ALA A 239 -20.45 5.97 2.37
N LYS A 240 -19.18 5.65 2.14
CA LYS A 240 -18.18 5.46 3.20
C LYS A 240 -17.80 6.78 3.87
N ALA A 241 -17.71 7.87 3.11
CA ALA A 241 -17.52 9.20 3.65
C ALA A 241 -18.67 9.63 4.57
N LYS A 242 -19.93 9.33 4.19
CA LYS A 242 -21.10 9.60 5.04
C LYS A 242 -21.05 8.81 6.34
N ARG A 243 -20.78 7.50 6.28
CA ARG A 243 -20.72 6.61 7.45
C ARG A 243 -19.60 6.97 8.43
N ARG A 244 -18.51 7.57 7.96
CA ARG A 244 -17.38 7.99 8.83
C ARG A 244 -17.68 9.27 9.61
N ARG A 245 -18.66 10.07 9.16
CA ARG A 245 -19.08 11.34 9.79
C ARG A 245 -20.20 11.15 10.82
N THR A 246 -20.95 10.05 10.72
CA THR A 246 -22.00 9.63 11.66
C THR A 246 -21.41 8.74 12.74
#